data_AF-A0A520GUP7-F1
#
_entry.id   AF-A0A520GUP7-F1
#
_cell.length_a   1.000
_cell.length_b   1.000
_cell.length_c   1.000
_cell.angle_alpha   90.00
_cell.angle_beta   90.00
_cell.angle_gamma   90.00
#
_symmetry.space_group_name_H-M   'P 1'
#
loop_
_entity.id
_entity.type
_entity.pdbx_description
1 polymer ?
#
loop_
_entity_poly.entity_id
_entity_poly.type
_entity_poly.pdbx_seq_one_letter_code
_entity_poly.pdbx_strand_id
1 'polypeptide(L)'
;MSNKAIPVYDICSLAEESSESLHFMADEFAHYLEQHPHLSFPHKHSFYHLVYFIKAAGRHSIDFVEFDAKSGQLYFMNPGQVHTWNFKGSIQG
;
A
#
# COMPACT_ATOMS: atom_id res chain seq x y z
N MET A 1 6.14 -20.29 19.28
CA MET A 1 5.89 -19.70 17.95
C MET A 1 6.07 -18.19 18.09
N SER A 2 6.94 -17.56 17.31
CA SER A 2 7.16 -16.10 17.40
C SER A 2 5.92 -15.39 16.86
N ASN A 3 5.22 -14.67 17.71
CA ASN A 3 4.00 -13.94 17.38
C ASN A 3 4.42 -12.64 16.66
N LYS A 4 4.79 -12.74 15.38
CA LYS A 4 5.14 -11.55 14.58
C LYS A 4 3.88 -10.73 14.35
N ALA A 5 3.81 -9.56 14.99
CA ALA A 5 2.74 -8.61 14.79
C ALA A 5 2.78 -8.06 13.35
N ILE A 6 1.60 -7.84 12.77
CA ILE A 6 1.46 -7.18 11.47
C ILE A 6 1.77 -5.68 11.65
N PRO A 7 2.75 -5.11 10.92
CA PRO A 7 3.16 -3.72 11.08
C PRO A 7 2.03 -2.75 10.70
N VAL A 8 2.06 -1.56 11.30
CA VAL A 8 1.17 -0.44 11.01
C VAL A 8 2.04 0.76 10.66
N TYR A 9 1.78 1.38 9.52
CA TYR A 9 2.48 2.57 9.04
C TYR A 9 1.60 3.82 9.12
N ASP A 10 2.21 4.95 9.42
CA ASP A 10 1.58 6.28 9.34
C ASP A 10 2.20 7.11 8.21
N ILE A 11 1.57 8.25 7.88
CA ILE A 11 2.03 9.11 6.78
C ILE A 11 3.47 9.57 7.02
N CYS A 12 3.81 9.97 8.24
CA CYS A 12 5.14 10.48 8.57
C CYS A 12 6.23 9.40 8.42
N SER A 13 5.91 8.13 8.65
CA SER A 13 6.82 7.00 8.45
C SER A 13 7.08 6.65 6.98
N LEU A 14 6.24 7.16 6.07
CA LEU A 14 6.28 6.87 4.63
C LEU A 14 6.58 8.11 3.77
N ALA A 15 6.44 9.32 4.30
CA ALA A 15 6.74 10.53 3.57
C ALA A 15 8.25 10.76 3.42
N GLU A 16 8.68 11.21 2.23
CA GLU A 16 10.07 11.61 1.98
C GLU A 16 10.44 12.89 2.73
N GLU A 17 9.51 13.84 2.84
CA GLU A 17 9.71 15.08 3.59
C GLU A 17 9.33 14.90 5.06
N SER A 18 10.27 15.22 5.95
CA SER A 18 10.03 15.21 7.39
C SER A 18 9.35 16.51 7.83
N SER A 19 8.03 16.45 7.96
CA SER A 19 7.22 17.45 8.67
C SER A 19 6.43 16.77 9.77
N GLU A 20 6.40 17.36 10.97
CA GLU A 20 5.62 16.83 12.09
C GLU A 20 4.10 16.87 11.87
N SER A 21 3.62 17.52 10.79
CA SER A 21 2.18 17.74 10.53
C SER A 21 1.72 17.43 9.09
N LEU A 22 2.24 16.36 8.49
CA LEU A 22 1.72 15.87 7.20
C LEU A 22 0.35 15.19 7.38
N HIS A 23 -0.69 15.82 6.83
CA HIS A 23 -2.05 15.28 6.84
C HIS A 23 -2.43 14.52 5.57
N PHE A 24 -1.65 14.69 4.50
CA PHE A 24 -1.87 14.07 3.20
C PHE A 24 -0.52 13.87 2.50
N MET A 25 -0.43 12.81 1.70
CA MET A 25 0.70 12.50 0.84
C MET A 25 0.17 11.93 -0.47
N ALA A 26 0.86 12.25 -1.57
CA ALA A 26 0.65 11.63 -2.86
C ALA A 26 2.01 11.34 -3.50
N ASP A 27 2.09 10.21 -4.16
CA ASP A 27 3.30 9.72 -4.81
C ASP A 27 2.92 8.86 -6.02
N GLU A 28 3.83 8.72 -6.97
CA GLU A 28 3.71 7.71 -8.02
C GLU A 28 3.91 6.33 -7.39
N PHE A 29 3.01 5.40 -7.71
CA PHE A 29 2.90 4.16 -6.96
C PHE A 29 4.11 3.23 -7.18
N ALA A 30 4.74 3.24 -8.36
CA ALA A 30 5.95 2.45 -8.57
C ALA A 30 7.13 3.00 -7.75
N HIS A 31 7.32 4.33 -7.73
CA HIS A 31 8.31 5.00 -6.90
C HIS A 31 8.08 4.73 -5.41
N TYR A 32 6.84 4.87 -4.93
CA TYR A 32 6.45 4.55 -3.55
C TYR A 32 6.84 3.12 -3.14
N LEU A 33 6.58 2.13 -4.01
CA LEU A 33 6.96 0.74 -3.75
C LEU A 33 8.48 0.51 -3.79
N GLU A 34 9.20 1.25 -4.63
CA GLU A 34 10.67 1.21 -4.71
C GLU A 34 11.30 1.77 -3.43
N GLN A 35 10.77 2.88 -2.90
CA GLN A 35 11.24 3.46 -1.64
C GLN A 35 10.86 2.61 -0.42
N HIS A 36 9.81 1.81 -0.50
CA HIS A 36 9.29 1.02 0.63
C HIS A 36 9.15 -0.48 0.31
N PRO A 37 10.25 -1.19 0.03
CA PRO A 37 10.21 -2.61 -0.39
C PRO A 37 9.61 -3.55 0.68
N HIS A 38 9.60 -3.13 1.94
CA HIS A 38 9.01 -3.88 3.05
C HIS A 38 7.48 -3.95 3.00
N LEU A 39 6.81 -3.07 2.24
CA LEU A 39 5.35 -3.09 2.03
C LEU A 39 4.89 -4.23 1.12
N SER A 40 5.84 -5.02 0.58
CA SER A 40 5.53 -6.31 -0.07
C SER A 40 5.00 -7.36 0.91
N PHE A 41 5.27 -7.22 2.22
CA PHE A 41 4.71 -8.08 3.26
C PHE A 41 3.36 -7.54 3.76
N PRO A 42 2.49 -8.40 4.34
CA PRO A 42 1.23 -7.96 4.92
C PRO A 42 1.43 -6.82 5.94
N HIS A 43 0.72 -5.73 5.74
CA HIS A 43 0.80 -4.53 6.58
C HIS A 43 -0.53 -3.79 6.64
N LYS A 44 -0.58 -2.76 7.48
CA LYS A 44 -1.73 -1.87 7.69
C LYS A 44 -1.26 -0.42 7.61
N HIS A 45 -2.21 0.48 7.39
CA HIS A 45 -2.02 1.93 7.48
C HIS A 45 -2.88 2.51 8.62
N SER A 46 -2.40 3.55 9.29
CA SER A 46 -3.18 4.32 10.29
C SER A 46 -4.01 5.44 9.66
N PHE A 47 -3.95 5.56 8.33
CA PHE A 47 -4.62 6.57 7.51
C PHE A 47 -5.42 5.90 6.38
N TYR A 48 -6.25 6.69 5.71
CA TYR A 48 -6.98 6.24 4.51
C TYR A 48 -6.04 6.13 3.32
N HIS A 49 -6.01 4.97 2.66
CA HIS A 49 -5.10 4.71 1.55
C HIS A 49 -5.85 4.53 0.24
N LEU A 50 -5.56 5.38 -0.75
CA LEU A 50 -6.19 5.40 -2.06
C LEU A 50 -5.10 5.20 -3.12
N VAL A 51 -5.29 4.24 -4.03
CA VAL A 51 -4.37 4.06 -5.16
C VAL A 51 -5.16 3.74 -6.43
N TYR A 52 -4.72 4.35 -7.53
CA TYR A 52 -5.22 4.11 -8.87
C TYR A 52 -4.18 3.35 -9.67
N PHE A 53 -4.50 2.16 -10.15
CA PHE A 53 -3.59 1.39 -11.00
C PHE A 53 -3.70 1.85 -12.46
N ILE A 54 -2.75 2.64 -12.94
CA ILE A 54 -2.61 2.91 -14.38
C ILE A 54 -2.27 1.61 -15.12
N LYS A 55 -1.34 0.84 -14.56
CA LYS A 55 -0.97 -0.49 -15.05
C LYS A 55 -0.80 -1.46 -13.88
N ALA A 56 -1.55 -2.55 -13.89
CA ALA A 56 -1.38 -3.62 -12.92
C ALA A 56 -1.81 -4.98 -13.46
N ALA A 57 -1.14 -6.02 -12.95
CA ALA A 57 -1.56 -7.41 -13.06
C ALA A 57 -1.16 -8.14 -11.76
N GLY A 58 -1.93 -9.14 -11.35
CA GLY A 58 -1.64 -9.93 -10.15
C GLY A 58 -2.82 -9.94 -9.18
N ARG A 59 -2.51 -9.90 -7.88
CA ARG A 59 -3.48 -9.98 -6.79
C ARG A 59 -3.27 -8.88 -5.76
N HIS A 60 -4.36 -8.44 -5.16
CA HIS A 60 -4.38 -7.56 -3.99
C HIS A 60 -5.31 -8.18 -2.97
N SER A 61 -4.79 -8.49 -1.79
CA SER A 61 -5.57 -9.00 -0.67
C SER A 61 -5.93 -7.85 0.26
N ILE A 62 -7.19 -7.70 0.67
CA ILE A 62 -7.62 -6.76 1.72
C ILE A 62 -8.48 -7.55 2.71
N ASP A 63 -8.11 -7.53 3.99
CA ASP A 63 -8.77 -8.29 5.08
C ASP A 63 -9.03 -9.75 4.69
N PHE A 64 -8.01 -10.38 4.08
CA PHE A 64 -8.03 -11.78 3.61
C PHE A 64 -9.01 -12.08 2.47
N VAL A 65 -9.58 -11.03 1.84
CA VAL A 65 -10.34 -11.14 0.60
C VAL A 65 -9.43 -10.81 -0.58
N GLU A 66 -9.37 -11.72 -1.55
CA GLU A 66 -8.54 -11.59 -2.74
C GLU A 66 -9.26 -10.86 -3.87
N PHE A 67 -8.61 -9.83 -4.41
CA PHE A 67 -9.02 -9.11 -5.60
C PHE A 67 -7.99 -9.33 -6.72
N ASP A 68 -8.44 -9.37 -7.97
CA ASP A 68 -7.50 -9.20 -9.07
C ASP A 68 -6.98 -7.76 -9.07
N ALA A 69 -5.67 -7.58 -9.25
CA ALA A 69 -5.12 -6.26 -9.57
C ALA A 69 -5.16 -6.05 -11.08
N LYS A 70 -5.93 -5.05 -11.55
CA LYS A 70 -6.12 -4.75 -12.98
C LYS A 70 -5.83 -3.29 -13.28
N SER A 71 -5.33 -3.00 -14.48
CA SER A 71 -5.22 -1.63 -15.00
C SER A 71 -6.60 -0.94 -15.02
N GLY A 72 -6.63 0.35 -14.67
CA GLY A 72 -7.83 1.18 -14.55
C GLY A 72 -8.60 0.99 -13.23
N GLN A 73 -8.09 0.19 -12.29
CA GLN A 73 -8.74 -0.07 -11.02
C GLN A 73 -8.32 0.95 -9.96
N LEU A 74 -9.29 1.48 -9.23
CA LEU A 74 -9.09 2.26 -8.01
C LEU A 74 -9.42 1.37 -6.82
N TYR A 75 -8.63 1.42 -5.76
CA TYR A 75 -9.05 0.90 -4.46
C TYR A 75 -8.92 1.96 -3.40
N PHE A 76 -9.76 1.84 -2.36
CA PHE A 76 -9.77 2.71 -1.20
C PHE A 76 -9.85 1.88 0.07
N MET A 77 -8.92 2.08 0.99
CA MET A 77 -8.81 1.34 2.23
C MET A 77 -9.01 2.25 3.45
N ASN A 78 -9.79 1.73 4.40
CA ASN A 78 -9.94 2.33 5.72
C ASN A 78 -8.67 2.08 6.57
N PRO A 79 -8.39 2.97 7.54
CA PRO A 79 -7.35 2.74 8.54
C PRO A 79 -7.50 1.38 9.23
N GLY A 80 -6.39 0.67 9.43
CA GLY A 80 -6.32 -0.59 10.17
C GLY A 80 -6.63 -1.84 9.36
N GLN A 81 -7.11 -1.73 8.12
CA GLN A 81 -7.28 -2.89 7.22
C GLN A 81 -5.93 -3.47 6.84
N VAL A 82 -5.81 -4.80 6.92
CA VAL A 82 -4.60 -5.50 6.49
C VAL A 82 -4.65 -5.71 4.98
N HIS A 83 -3.55 -5.46 4.30
CA HIS A 83 -3.43 -5.80 2.89
C HIS A 83 -2.06 -6.29 2.48
N THR A 84 -2.02 -6.89 1.30
CA THR A 84 -0.78 -7.31 0.63
C THR A 84 -0.98 -7.23 -0.86
N TRP A 85 0.06 -6.86 -1.60
CA TRP A 85 0.08 -6.96 -3.05
C TRP A 85 0.95 -8.13 -3.50
N ASN A 86 0.51 -8.83 -4.54
CA ASN A 86 1.30 -9.81 -5.26
C ASN A 86 1.18 -9.50 -6.75
N PHE A 87 2.02 -8.57 -7.19
CA PHE A 87 2.03 -8.07 -8.56
C PHE A 87 2.80 -8.99 -9.50
N LYS A 88 2.40 -8.98 -10.77
CA LYS A 88 3.06 -9.71 -11.86
C LYS A 88 3.44 -8.71 -12.95
N GLY A 89 4.74 -8.54 -13.19
CA GLY A 89 5.26 -7.59 -14.18
C GLY A 89 5.32 -6.15 -13.65
N SER A 90 5.34 -5.18 -14.56
CA SER A 90 5.47 -3.77 -14.18
C SER A 90 4.17 -3.15 -13.68
N ILE A 91 4.31 -2.30 -12.68
CA ILE A 91 3.24 -1.55 -12.02
C ILE A 91 3.45 -0.05 -12.27
N GLN A 92 2.35 0.68 -12.46
CA GLN A 92 2.28 2.14 -12.56
C GLN A 92 0.98 2.61 -11.92
N GLY A 93 1.00 3.74 -11.23
CA GLY A 93 -0.19 4.27 -10.56
C GLY A 93 0.02 5.60 -9.87
#